data_AF-A0A6A3JJK8-F1
#
_entry.id   AF-A0A6A3JJK8-F1
#
_cell.length_a   1.000
_cell.length_b   1.000
_cell.length_c   1.000
_cell.angle_alpha   90.00
_cell.angle_beta   90.00
_cell.angle_gamma   90.00
#
_symmetry.space_group_name_H-M   'P 1'
#
loop_
_entity.id
_entity.type
_entity.pdbx_description
1 polymer ?
#
loop_
_entity_poly.entity_id
_entity_poly.type
_entity_poly.pdbx_seq_one_letter_code
_entity_poly.pdbx_strand_id
1 'polypeptide(L)'
;MAKEYQATEKARRAQKHNESLSRAERATVPESTRTADPVATDEPGEPDDTNESSPDENTQSLFRPGDRAWLFYPVVHVSRLKAVNEFGERPRTRLAPDVTEETILDFDEELLPEDSWEPDRLAGEYEVEAILDDRVPLLNSTERAVREFLVKWVGYEDPTWEPAANLSCGGLLYDYLREKRSAQRLQMAQVADED
;
A
#
# COMPACT_ATOMS: atom_id res chain seq x y z
N MET A 1 11.14 -25.84 -41.04
CA MET A 1 9.82 -25.44 -41.55
C MET A 1 8.86 -25.00 -40.42
N ALA A 2 8.28 -25.89 -39.59
CA ALA A 2 7.22 -25.50 -38.64
C ALA A 2 7.65 -24.56 -37.48
N LYS A 3 8.83 -24.78 -36.89
CA LYS A 3 9.34 -23.95 -35.77
C LYS A 3 9.74 -22.54 -36.20
N GLU A 4 10.23 -22.41 -37.43
CA GLU A 4 10.61 -21.13 -38.03
C GLU A 4 9.38 -20.29 -38.35
N TYR A 5 8.31 -20.90 -38.87
CA TYR A 5 7.02 -20.24 -39.07
C TYR A 5 6.41 -19.71 -37.75
N GLN A 6 6.53 -20.47 -36.66
CA GLN A 6 6.09 -20.00 -35.34
C GLN A 6 6.91 -18.80 -34.85
N ALA A 7 8.22 -18.80 -35.08
CA ALA A 7 9.10 -17.71 -34.68
C ALA A 7 8.78 -16.42 -35.46
N THR A 8 8.60 -16.52 -36.77
CA THR A 8 8.25 -15.37 -37.62
C THR A 8 6.86 -14.83 -37.31
N GLU A 9 5.88 -15.70 -37.07
CA GLU A 9 4.53 -15.30 -36.71
C GLU A 9 4.45 -14.66 -35.31
N LYS A 10 5.25 -15.15 -34.35
CA LYS A 10 5.37 -14.52 -33.03
C LYS A 10 5.99 -13.13 -33.12
N ALA A 11 7.05 -12.97 -33.91
CA ALA A 11 7.70 -11.67 -34.13
C ALA A 11 6.73 -10.67 -34.77
N ARG A 12 5.98 -11.10 -35.78
CA ARG A 12 4.97 -10.27 -36.45
C ARG A 12 3.84 -9.82 -35.51
N ARG A 13 3.36 -10.72 -34.63
CA ARG A 13 2.33 -10.39 -33.62
C ARG A 13 2.85 -9.39 -32.59
N ALA A 14 4.08 -9.58 -32.12
CA ALA A 14 4.71 -8.66 -31.18
C ALA A 14 4.91 -7.27 -31.80
N GLN A 15 5.37 -7.20 -33.05
CA GLN A 15 5.52 -5.95 -33.78
C GLN A 15 4.19 -5.20 -33.90
N LYS A 16 3.12 -5.89 -34.33
CA LYS A 16 1.80 -5.29 -34.47
C LYS A 16 1.25 -4.76 -33.13
N HIS A 17 1.47 -5.50 -32.05
CA HIS A 17 1.07 -5.09 -30.70
C HIS A 17 1.84 -3.83 -30.25
N ASN A 18 3.15 -3.81 -30.47
CA ASN A 18 4.01 -2.67 -30.10
C ASN A 18 3.68 -1.42 -30.92
N GLU A 19 3.40 -1.56 -32.22
CA GLU A 19 2.94 -0.46 -33.07
C GLU A 19 1.59 0.09 -32.60
N SER A 20 0.68 -0.79 -32.15
CA SER A 20 -0.61 -0.38 -31.60
C SER A 20 -0.45 0.40 -30.29
N LEU A 21 0.46 -0.03 -29.41
CA LEU A 21 0.77 0.69 -28.18
C LEU A 21 1.43 2.04 -28.47
N SER A 22 2.40 2.09 -29.38
CA SER A 22 3.06 3.35 -29.79
C SER A 22 2.09 4.35 -30.40
N ARG A 23 1.10 3.88 -31.18
CA ARG A 23 0.03 4.75 -31.71
C ARG A 23 -0.87 5.29 -30.59
N ALA A 24 -1.23 4.46 -29.60
CA ALA A 24 -2.03 4.88 -28.46
C ALA A 24 -1.29 5.92 -27.60
N GLU A 25 0.02 5.74 -27.38
CA GLU A 25 0.87 6.70 -26.69
C GLU A 25 0.99 8.03 -27.45
N ARG A 26 1.18 7.99 -28.78
CA ARG A 26 1.21 9.19 -29.61
C ARG A 26 -0.12 9.94 -29.64
N ALA A 27 -1.25 9.23 -29.60
CA ALA A 27 -2.57 9.85 -29.56
C ALA A 27 -2.88 10.54 -28.22
N THR A 28 -2.12 10.26 -27.16
CA THR A 28 -2.31 10.84 -25.83
C THR A 28 -1.37 12.00 -25.51
N VAL A 29 -0.45 12.33 -26.42
CA VAL A 29 0.41 13.52 -26.30
C VAL A 29 -0.13 14.61 -27.24
N PRO A 30 -0.49 15.82 -26.74
CA PRO A 30 -0.93 16.90 -27.60
C PRO A 30 0.23 17.37 -28.50
N GLU A 31 0.05 17.26 -29.81
CA GLU A 31 0.99 17.64 -30.85
C GLU A 31 1.12 19.17 -30.91
N SER A 32 2.12 19.73 -30.22
CA SER A 32 2.40 21.17 -30.26
C SER A 32 3.31 21.50 -31.45
N THR A 33 2.71 21.64 -32.63
CA THR A 33 3.33 22.31 -33.78
C THR A 33 2.69 23.68 -33.96
N ARG A 34 3.31 24.73 -33.44
CA ARG A 34 3.01 26.11 -33.83
C ARG A 34 4.24 26.75 -34.43
N THR A 35 4.26 26.73 -35.76
CA THR A 35 4.89 27.71 -36.63
C THR A 35 4.37 29.12 -36.27
N ALA A 36 5.27 30.07 -36.04
CA ALA A 36 4.96 31.49 -36.12
C ALA A 36 6.22 32.25 -36.55
N ASP A 37 6.08 32.98 -37.65
CA ASP A 37 7.06 33.90 -38.23
C ASP A 37 7.37 35.11 -37.30
N PRO A 38 8.51 35.80 -37.47
CA PRO A 38 8.90 36.93 -36.63
C PRO A 38 8.60 38.27 -37.33
N VAL A 39 7.93 39.21 -36.65
CA VAL A 39 7.94 40.64 -37.01
C VAL A 39 8.02 41.50 -35.75
N ALA A 40 8.90 42.49 -35.86
CA ALA A 40 9.47 43.36 -34.84
C ALA A 40 8.50 44.34 -34.17
N THR A 41 8.85 44.70 -32.92
CA THR A 41 8.82 46.09 -32.46
C THR A 41 9.96 46.32 -31.45
N ASP A 42 10.90 47.19 -31.81
CA ASP A 42 11.86 47.84 -30.94
C ASP A 42 11.14 48.85 -30.04
N GLU A 43 11.48 48.91 -28.74
CA GLU A 43 12.15 50.07 -28.10
C GLU A 43 12.31 49.89 -26.58
N PRO A 44 13.34 50.51 -25.97
CA PRO A 44 13.82 50.18 -24.63
C PRO A 44 13.36 51.20 -23.57
N GLY A 45 12.96 50.70 -22.39
CA GLY A 45 12.76 51.49 -21.19
C GLY A 45 13.64 50.98 -20.07
N GLU A 46 14.50 51.85 -19.56
CA GLU A 46 15.46 51.60 -18.48
C GLU A 46 14.79 51.22 -17.13
N PRO A 47 15.57 50.61 -16.21
CA PRO A 47 15.07 49.95 -15.01
C PRO A 47 14.97 50.93 -13.85
N ASP A 48 13.94 50.80 -13.02
CA ASP A 48 13.99 51.40 -11.69
C ASP A 48 13.31 50.58 -10.61
N ASP A 49 14.07 50.52 -9.52
CA ASP A 49 13.71 50.32 -8.13
C ASP A 49 13.08 49.01 -7.60
N THR A 50 13.98 48.24 -7.00
CA THR A 50 13.98 47.96 -5.55
C THR A 50 12.61 47.71 -4.91
N ASN A 51 12.21 46.44 -4.84
CA ASN A 51 11.39 45.98 -3.73
C ASN A 51 12.06 44.78 -3.06
N GLU A 52 12.61 45.06 -1.89
CA GLU A 52 13.04 44.09 -0.89
C GLU A 52 11.79 43.31 -0.44
N SER A 53 11.66 42.08 -0.90
CA SER A 53 10.65 41.15 -0.39
C SER A 53 11.35 39.84 -0.03
N SER A 54 11.54 39.68 1.28
CA SER A 54 11.56 38.45 2.08
C SER A 54 12.22 37.19 1.49
N PRO A 55 13.14 36.50 2.22
CA PRO A 55 13.72 35.23 1.76
C PRO A 55 12.75 34.04 1.85
N ASP A 56 11.54 34.26 2.35
CA ASP A 56 10.54 33.22 2.53
C ASP A 56 9.62 33.17 1.30
N GLU A 57 9.37 31.97 0.78
CA GLU A 57 8.44 31.67 -0.32
C GLU A 57 9.03 31.65 -1.76
N ASN A 58 10.22 31.07 -1.98
CA ASN A 58 10.49 30.42 -3.28
C ASN A 58 10.44 28.89 -3.14
N THR A 59 9.33 28.37 -2.64
CA THR A 59 8.99 26.94 -2.69
C THR A 59 8.37 26.62 -4.05
N GLN A 60 9.09 26.93 -5.13
CA GLN A 60 8.65 26.53 -6.45
C GLN A 60 8.73 25.01 -6.52
N SER A 61 7.57 24.35 -6.58
CA SER A 61 7.47 22.90 -6.70
C SER A 61 8.32 22.41 -7.87
N LEU A 62 9.33 21.59 -7.58
CA LEU A 62 10.25 21.02 -8.57
C LEU A 62 9.53 20.18 -9.63
N PHE A 63 8.33 19.70 -9.30
CA PHE A 63 7.46 18.94 -10.19
C PHE A 63 6.12 19.66 -10.35
N ARG A 64 5.68 19.84 -11.59
CA ARG A 64 4.36 20.36 -11.95
C ARG A 64 3.38 19.20 -12.19
N PRO A 65 2.06 19.44 -12.03
CA PRO A 65 1.04 18.47 -12.41
C PRO A 65 1.24 18.03 -13.88
N GLY A 66 1.56 16.75 -14.10
CA GLY A 66 1.89 16.20 -15.42
C GLY A 66 3.36 15.78 -15.58
N ASP A 67 4.24 16.18 -14.67
CA ASP A 67 5.64 15.74 -14.68
C ASP A 67 5.74 14.27 -14.27
N ARG A 68 6.56 13.52 -15.00
CA ARG A 68 6.82 12.10 -14.74
C ARG A 68 8.19 11.95 -14.10
N ALA A 69 8.23 11.52 -12.85
CA ALA A 69 9.47 11.16 -12.16
C ALA A 69 9.70 9.65 -12.28
N TRP A 70 10.93 9.25 -12.59
CA TRP A 70 11.33 7.85 -12.58
C TRP A 70 11.87 7.49 -11.20
N LEU A 71 11.22 6.54 -10.53
CA LEU A 71 11.74 5.95 -9.30
C LEU A 71 12.73 4.84 -9.69
N PHE A 72 14.02 5.14 -9.59
CA PHE A 72 15.07 4.14 -9.79
C PHE A 72 15.31 3.39 -8.47
N TYR A 73 14.89 2.13 -8.43
CA TYR A 73 15.21 1.20 -7.35
C TYR A 73 16.37 0.29 -7.78
N PRO A 74 17.60 0.52 -7.31
CA PRO A 74 18.72 -0.36 -7.65
C PRO A 74 18.49 -1.75 -7.06
N VAL A 75 18.32 -2.75 -7.94
CA VAL A 75 18.31 -4.15 -7.54
C VAL A 75 19.75 -4.63 -7.41
N VAL A 76 20.21 -4.77 -6.17
CA VAL A 76 21.54 -5.32 -5.87
C VAL A 76 21.40 -6.77 -5.43
N HIS A 77 22.20 -7.66 -6.02
CA HIS A 77 22.25 -9.06 -5.58
C HIS A 77 22.95 -9.12 -4.21
N VAL A 78 22.35 -9.84 -3.25
CA VAL A 78 22.86 -9.91 -1.86
C VAL A 78 24.33 -10.35 -1.76
N SER A 79 24.81 -11.18 -2.68
CA SER A 79 26.22 -11.61 -2.77
C SER A 79 27.21 -10.49 -3.11
N ARG A 80 26.74 -9.35 -3.60
CA ARG A 80 27.56 -8.16 -3.91
C ARG A 80 27.62 -7.19 -2.73
N LEU A 81 26.81 -7.41 -1.69
CA LEU A 81 26.88 -6.64 -0.46
C LEU A 81 28.07 -7.13 0.34
N LYS A 82 28.97 -6.23 0.70
CA LYS A 82 30.04 -6.54 1.65
C LYS A 82 29.40 -6.62 3.02
N ALA A 83 29.59 -7.72 3.73
CA ALA A 83 29.26 -7.78 5.14
C ALA A 83 29.99 -6.63 5.85
N VAL A 84 29.27 -5.84 6.64
CA VAL A 84 29.87 -4.86 7.54
C VAL A 84 30.62 -5.67 8.59
N ASN A 85 31.87 -6.03 8.26
CA ASN A 85 32.79 -6.62 9.21
C ASN A 85 33.24 -5.50 10.14
N GLU A 86 33.03 -5.73 11.44
CA GLU A 86 33.46 -4.87 12.54
C GLU A 86 32.95 -3.43 12.42
N PHE A 87 31.82 -3.16 13.09
CA PHE A 87 31.89 -2.04 14.02
C PHE A 87 33.11 -2.31 14.89
N GLY A 88 34.25 -1.70 14.56
CA GLY A 88 35.48 -1.82 15.35
C GLY A 88 35.08 -1.67 16.80
N GLU A 89 35.54 -2.63 17.63
CA GLU A 89 35.07 -2.87 18.99
C GLU A 89 34.46 -1.61 19.58
N ARG A 90 33.12 -1.62 19.78
CA ARG A 90 32.39 -0.52 20.43
C ARG A 90 33.28 0.02 21.55
N PRO A 91 33.77 1.27 21.47
CA PRO A 91 34.76 1.76 22.41
C PRO A 91 34.22 1.54 23.82
N ARG A 92 34.88 0.63 24.56
CA ARG A 92 34.54 0.27 25.94
C ARG A 92 34.98 1.34 26.94
N THR A 93 35.52 2.46 26.46
CA THR A 93 35.78 3.64 27.26
C THR A 93 34.43 4.19 27.72
N ARG A 94 34.06 3.89 28.97
CA ARG A 94 33.02 4.63 29.68
C ARG A 94 33.49 6.09 29.74
N LEU A 95 32.90 6.94 28.91
CA LEU A 95 33.07 8.40 28.97
C LEU A 95 32.26 9.01 30.13
N ALA A 96 31.48 8.20 30.85
CA ALA A 96 30.79 8.62 32.06
C ALA A 96 31.76 8.54 33.26
N PRO A 97 31.83 9.58 34.10
CA PRO A 97 32.53 9.49 35.39
C PRO A 97 31.96 8.34 36.23
N ASP A 98 32.74 7.79 37.16
CA ASP A 98 32.26 6.79 38.12
C ASP A 98 31.07 7.38 38.89
N VAL A 99 29.86 6.99 38.48
CA VAL A 99 28.61 7.38 39.10
C VAL A 99 28.57 6.63 40.43
N THR A 100 28.94 7.30 41.53
CA THR A 100 28.64 6.79 42.87
C THR A 100 27.13 6.79 43.05
N GLU A 101 26.58 5.90 43.88
CA GLU A 101 25.13 5.77 44.15
C GLU A 101 24.48 7.09 44.62
N GLU A 102 25.29 8.08 44.95
CA GLU A 102 24.95 9.44 45.38
C GLU A 102 24.67 10.39 44.21
N THR A 103 25.11 10.03 42.99
CA THR A 103 24.94 10.79 41.74
C THR A 103 24.06 10.07 40.72
N ILE A 104 23.60 8.85 41.07
CA ILE A 104 22.43 8.23 40.44
C ILE A 104 21.28 9.13 40.86
N LEU A 105 20.99 10.09 40.00
CA LEU A 105 19.81 10.93 40.01
C LEU A 105 18.64 10.13 40.59
N ASP A 106 17.96 10.73 41.55
CA ASP A 106 16.56 10.56 41.92
C ASP A 106 15.69 10.05 40.77
N PHE A 107 15.87 8.79 40.42
CA PHE A 107 15.01 8.07 39.51
C PHE A 107 13.80 7.73 40.36
N ASP A 108 12.93 8.73 40.48
CA ASP A 108 11.68 8.67 41.19
C ASP A 108 10.80 7.67 40.43
N GLU A 109 10.99 6.39 40.75
CA GLU A 109 10.26 5.25 40.21
C GLU A 109 8.75 5.45 40.39
N GLU A 110 8.34 6.28 41.37
CA GLU A 110 6.95 6.72 41.62
C GLU A 110 6.35 7.67 40.55
N LEU A 111 7.17 8.25 39.64
CA LEU A 111 6.69 9.12 38.56
C LEU A 111 6.52 8.41 37.21
N LEU A 112 7.00 7.18 37.08
CA LEU A 112 6.63 6.36 35.95
C LEU A 112 5.24 5.81 36.25
N PRO A 113 4.22 6.08 35.42
CA PRO A 113 2.98 5.33 35.52
C PRO A 113 3.38 3.85 35.38
N GLU A 114 3.19 3.04 36.43
CA GLU A 114 3.47 1.59 36.40
C GLU A 114 2.63 0.84 35.34
N ASP A 115 1.78 1.57 34.62
CA ASP A 115 0.75 1.07 33.72
C ASP A 115 0.92 1.51 32.25
N SER A 116 2.07 2.07 31.85
CA SER A 116 2.31 2.45 30.44
C SER A 116 2.73 1.27 29.55
N TRP A 117 2.37 0.05 29.92
CA TRP A 117 2.63 -1.18 29.16
C TRP A 117 1.38 -2.03 28.95
N GLU A 118 0.19 -1.47 29.21
CA GLU A 118 -1.03 -2.08 28.69
C GLU A 118 -0.88 -2.20 27.16
N PRO A 119 -1.05 -3.40 26.57
CA PRO A 119 -1.16 -3.51 25.13
C PRO A 119 -2.29 -2.57 24.75
N ASP A 120 -1.98 -1.51 23.99
CA ASP A 120 -2.98 -0.69 23.32
C ASP A 120 -3.85 -1.68 22.55
N ARG A 121 -4.96 -2.11 23.16
CA ARG A 121 -6.07 -2.70 22.43
C ARG A 121 -6.52 -1.53 21.57
N LEU A 122 -5.95 -1.44 20.38
CA LEU A 122 -6.23 -0.38 19.42
C LEU A 122 -7.75 -0.26 19.35
N ALA A 123 -8.25 0.92 19.70
CA ALA A 123 -9.68 1.19 19.75
C ALA A 123 -10.29 0.91 18.36
N GLY A 124 -10.88 -0.28 18.19
CA GLY A 124 -11.39 -0.75 16.90
C GLY A 124 -11.05 -2.20 16.52
N GLU A 125 -10.10 -2.84 17.20
CA GLU A 125 -9.77 -4.25 16.98
C GLU A 125 -10.43 -5.13 18.06
N TYR A 126 -11.26 -6.07 17.63
CA TYR A 126 -12.00 -6.97 18.51
C TYR A 126 -11.69 -8.42 18.15
N GLU A 127 -11.55 -9.27 19.16
CA GLU A 127 -11.30 -10.70 18.94
C GLU A 127 -12.59 -11.43 18.57
N VAL A 128 -12.51 -12.26 17.54
CA VAL A 128 -13.65 -13.04 17.05
C VAL A 128 -13.75 -14.35 17.82
N GLU A 129 -14.88 -14.59 18.48
CA GLU A 129 -15.16 -15.84 19.19
C GLU A 129 -15.65 -16.93 18.22
N ALA A 130 -16.63 -16.60 17.37
CA ALA A 130 -17.22 -17.55 16.43
C ALA A 130 -17.91 -16.86 15.25
N ILE A 131 -18.02 -17.57 14.13
CA ILE A 131 -18.87 -17.18 13.00
C ILE A 131 -20.17 -17.94 13.10
N LEU A 132 -21.28 -17.20 13.20
CA LEU A 132 -22.61 -17.76 13.42
C LEU A 132 -23.36 -18.01 12.12
N ASP A 133 -23.24 -17.08 11.16
CA ASP A 133 -23.97 -17.15 9.90
C ASP A 133 -23.27 -16.36 8.79
N ASP A 134 -23.69 -16.55 7.55
CA ASP A 134 -23.28 -15.73 6.41
C ASP A 134 -24.46 -15.38 5.52
N ARG A 135 -24.45 -14.16 5.01
CA ARG A 135 -25.43 -13.67 4.05
C ARG A 135 -24.72 -13.03 2.87
N VAL A 136 -25.37 -13.13 1.72
CA VAL A 136 -25.01 -12.36 0.53
C VAL A 136 -26.19 -11.40 0.31
N PRO A 137 -26.05 -10.11 0.67
CA PRO A 137 -27.10 -9.13 0.43
C PRO A 137 -27.49 -9.15 -1.05
N LEU A 138 -28.79 -9.20 -1.32
CA LEU A 138 -29.30 -9.03 -2.68
C LEU A 138 -29.06 -7.57 -3.09
N LEU A 139 -28.21 -7.36 -4.07
CA LEU A 139 -27.91 -6.02 -4.57
C LEU A 139 -29.07 -5.35 -5.28
N ASN A 140 -29.23 -4.05 -5.06
CA ASN A 140 -29.96 -3.10 -5.89
C ASN A 140 -28.99 -2.36 -6.83
N SER A 141 -29.01 -2.73 -8.11
CA SER A 141 -28.44 -2.13 -9.34
C SER A 141 -27.02 -1.51 -9.40
N THR A 142 -26.35 -1.09 -8.32
CA THR A 142 -25.08 -0.34 -8.37
C THR A 142 -23.99 -0.80 -7.37
N GLU A 143 -24.35 -1.46 -6.27
CA GLU A 143 -23.36 -1.96 -5.30
C GLU A 143 -22.83 -3.35 -5.69
N ARG A 144 -21.75 -3.84 -5.07
CA ARG A 144 -21.22 -5.21 -5.28
C ARG A 144 -21.73 -6.13 -4.17
N ALA A 145 -22.14 -7.36 -4.49
CA ALA A 145 -22.69 -8.30 -3.52
C ALA A 145 -21.51 -8.82 -2.71
N VAL A 146 -21.20 -8.13 -1.61
CA VAL A 146 -20.15 -8.53 -0.69
C VAL A 146 -20.77 -9.48 0.31
N ARG A 147 -20.15 -10.65 0.49
CA ARG A 147 -20.60 -11.62 1.49
C ARG A 147 -20.24 -11.09 2.88
N GLU A 148 -21.23 -11.07 3.75
CA GLU A 148 -21.13 -10.64 5.14
C GLU A 148 -21.28 -11.85 6.05
N PHE A 149 -20.63 -11.79 7.20
CA PHE A 149 -20.62 -12.84 8.20
C PHE A 149 -21.12 -12.29 9.54
N LEU A 150 -22.00 -13.04 10.20
CA LEU A 150 -22.44 -12.73 11.55
C LEU A 150 -21.40 -13.23 12.53
N VAL A 151 -20.77 -12.29 13.22
CA VAL A 151 -19.61 -12.52 14.09
C VAL A 151 -20.01 -12.35 15.54
N LYS A 152 -19.71 -13.37 16.34
CA LYS A 152 -19.75 -13.29 17.80
C LYS A 152 -18.38 -12.82 18.29
N TRP A 153 -18.36 -11.75 19.08
CA TRP A 153 -17.12 -11.15 19.59
C TRP A 153 -16.81 -11.64 21.01
N VAL A 154 -15.53 -11.85 21.31
CA VAL A 154 -15.10 -12.29 22.65
C VAL A 154 -15.44 -11.22 23.68
N GLY A 155 -16.27 -11.57 24.66
CA GLY A 155 -16.66 -10.66 25.75
C GLY A 155 -17.82 -9.72 25.42
N TYR A 156 -18.43 -9.82 24.24
CA TYR A 156 -19.64 -9.08 23.88
C TYR A 156 -20.79 -10.04 23.57
N GLU A 157 -21.99 -9.67 24.02
CA GLU A 157 -23.19 -10.49 23.85
C GLU A 157 -23.83 -10.30 22.47
N ASP A 158 -23.67 -9.11 21.88
CA ASP A 158 -24.30 -8.73 20.62
C ASP A 158 -23.42 -9.08 19.41
N PRO A 159 -23.84 -10.02 18.54
CA PRO A 159 -23.11 -10.32 17.32
C PRO A 159 -23.39 -9.29 16.22
N THR A 160 -22.39 -8.98 15.39
CA THR A 160 -22.51 -8.00 14.31
C THR A 160 -22.23 -8.60 12.93
N TRP A 161 -22.75 -7.97 11.88
CA TRP A 161 -22.52 -8.38 10.51
C TRP A 161 -21.31 -7.66 9.94
N GLU A 162 -20.25 -8.41 9.65
CA GLU A 162 -18.99 -7.86 9.13
C GLU A 162 -18.67 -8.42 7.74
N PRO A 163 -18.18 -7.60 6.80
CA PRO A 163 -17.69 -8.08 5.52
C PRO A 163 -16.40 -8.90 5.70
N ALA A 164 -16.15 -9.85 4.80
CA ALA A 164 -14.95 -10.69 4.84
C ALA A 164 -13.63 -9.91 4.92
N ALA A 165 -13.58 -8.68 4.40
CA ALA A 165 -12.41 -7.82 4.43
C ALA A 165 -12.07 -7.26 5.83
N ASN A 166 -13.06 -7.17 6.72
CA ASN A 166 -12.86 -6.70 8.10
C ASN A 166 -12.41 -7.84 9.03
N LEU A 167 -12.47 -9.10 8.58
CA LEU A 167 -12.24 -10.27 9.42
C LEU A 167 -10.83 -10.84 9.21
N SER A 168 -9.99 -10.70 10.23
CA SER A 168 -8.64 -11.29 10.29
C SER A 168 -8.63 -12.72 10.87
N CYS A 169 -9.76 -13.43 10.87
CA CYS A 169 -9.93 -14.76 11.47
C CYS A 169 -10.06 -15.87 10.40
N GLY A 170 -9.10 -15.95 9.48
CA GLY A 170 -9.14 -16.86 8.33
C GLY A 170 -9.35 -18.34 8.68
N GLY A 171 -8.87 -18.81 9.84
CA GLY A 171 -9.10 -20.17 10.32
C GLY A 171 -10.57 -20.45 10.61
N LEU A 172 -11.21 -19.58 11.40
CA LEU A 172 -12.64 -19.69 11.74
C LEU A 172 -13.53 -19.60 10.49
N LEU A 173 -13.20 -18.71 9.55
CA LEU A 173 -13.87 -18.64 8.25
C LEU A 173 -13.73 -19.94 7.46
N TYR A 174 -12.55 -20.54 7.43
CA TYR A 174 -12.31 -21.77 6.69
C TYR A 174 -13.15 -22.93 7.25
N ASP A 175 -13.14 -23.10 8.57
CA ASP A 175 -13.86 -24.19 9.23
C ASP A 175 -15.38 -24.07 9.03
N TYR A 176 -15.93 -22.88 9.24
CA TYR A 176 -17.35 -22.59 9.01
C TYR A 176 -17.77 -22.87 7.55
N LEU A 177 -17.02 -22.37 6.57
CA LEU A 177 -17.33 -22.56 5.15
C LEU A 177 -17.20 -24.03 4.71
N ARG A 178 -16.24 -24.76 5.29
CA ARG A 178 -16.05 -26.18 5.05
C ARG A 178 -17.24 -26.98 5.56
N GLU A 179 -17.70 -26.70 6.77
CA GLU A 179 -18.86 -27.35 7.36
C GLU A 179 -20.14 -27.04 6.58
N LYS A 180 -20.40 -25.77 6.26
CA LYS A 180 -21.56 -25.37 5.45
C LYS A 180 -21.60 -26.08 4.09
N ARG A 181 -20.45 -26.21 3.41
CA ARG A 181 -20.34 -26.95 2.15
C ARG A 181 -20.61 -28.45 2.34
N SER A 182 -20.13 -29.06 3.42
CA SER A 182 -20.42 -30.47 3.69
C SER A 182 -21.91 -30.71 3.94
N ALA A 183 -22.57 -29.84 4.71
CA ALA A 183 -24.01 -29.91 4.95
C ALA A 183 -24.81 -29.76 3.64
N GLN A 184 -24.46 -28.80 2.79
CA GLN A 184 -25.10 -28.62 1.50
C GLN A 184 -24.91 -29.83 0.57
N ARG A 185 -23.72 -30.44 0.56
CA ARG A 185 -23.46 -31.66 -0.23
C ARG A 185 -24.30 -32.83 0.24
N LEU A 186 -24.49 -32.99 1.55
CA LEU A 186 -25.36 -34.04 2.10
C LEU A 186 -26.81 -33.84 1.70
N GLN A 187 -27.31 -32.59 1.74
CA GLN A 187 -28.67 -32.27 1.28
C GLN A 187 -28.87 -32.63 -0.21
N MET A 188 -27.92 -32.28 -1.08
CA MET A 188 -28.03 -32.61 -2.51
C MET A 188 -27.98 -34.11 -2.80
N ALA A 189 -27.20 -34.88 -2.02
CA ALA A 189 -27.15 -36.33 -2.16
C ALA A 189 -28.48 -37.01 -1.74
N GLN A 190 -29.15 -36.48 -0.71
CA GLN A 190 -30.46 -37.00 -0.28
C GLN A 190 -31.58 -36.71 -1.28
N VAL A 191 -31.58 -35.53 -1.90
CA VAL A 191 -32.60 -35.15 -2.90
C VAL A 191 -32.52 -36.03 -4.16
N ALA A 192 -31.34 -36.52 -4.53
CA ALA A 192 -31.16 -37.33 -5.74
C ALA A 192 -31.62 -38.80 -5.59
N ASP A 193 -31.83 -39.28 -4.36
CA ASP A 193 -32.29 -40.66 -4.08
C ASP A 193 -33.83 -40.74 -3.89
N GLU A 194 -34.55 -39.61 -3.88
CA GLU A 194 -36.02 -39.57 -3.72
C GLU A 194 -36.81 -39.38 -5.03
N ASP A 195 -36.14 -39.39 -6.19
CA ASP A 195 -36.73 -39.39 -7.56
C ASP A 195 -36.55 -40.75 -8.26
#